data_AF-A0A0H3ZN86-F1
#
_entry.id   AF-A0A0H3ZN86-F1
#
_cell.length_a   1.000
_cell.length_b   1.000
_cell.length_c   1.000
_cell.angle_alpha   90.00
_cell.angle_beta   90.00
_cell.angle_gamma   90.00
#
_symmetry.space_group_name_H-M   'P 1'
#
loop_
_entity.id
_entity.type
_entity.pdbx_description
1 polymer ?
#
loop_
_entity_poly.entity_id
_entity_poly.type
_entity_poly.pdbx_seq_one_letter_code
_entity_poly.pdbx_strand_id
1 'polypeptide(L)'
;MTIHEMKMAAAGKLEKMRAIVNKADAEDRDLTDEEQAQYDGLKSERASIDKRITRAEELEREESALGELEDQPHKPTPSNGDTNETPTNSKVYIDAFAKVVKARRNQVSGDAQSALKIGTTDGHFAVPETYRKNRC
;
A
#
# COMPACT_ATOMS: atom_id res chain seq x y z
N MET A 1 22.29 -2.04 14.12
CA MET A 1 23.18 -1.45 13.13
C MET A 1 22.31 -1.02 11.96
N THR A 2 22.26 0.28 11.67
CA THR A 2 21.58 0.82 10.49
C THR A 2 22.37 0.44 9.22
N ILE A 3 21.75 0.53 8.04
CA ILE A 3 22.44 0.28 6.76
C ILE A 3 23.64 1.21 6.60
N HIS A 4 23.52 2.47 7.03
CA HIS A 4 24.61 3.44 6.99
C HIS A 4 25.80 3.00 7.86
N GLU A 5 25.56 2.57 9.09
CA GLU A 5 26.62 2.06 9.98
C GLU A 5 27.30 0.81 9.40
N MET A 6 26.54 -0.08 8.76
CA MET A 6 27.10 -1.25 8.09
C MET A 6 27.99 -0.87 6.91
N LYS A 7 27.59 0.12 6.10
CA LYS A 7 28.41 0.65 5.00
C LYS A 7 29.70 1.30 5.51
N MET A 8 29.64 2.07 6.60
CA MET A 8 30.84 2.62 7.25
C MET A 8 31.76 1.53 7.76
N ALA A 9 31.22 0.49 8.40
CA ALA A 9 32.01 -0.64 8.87
C ALA A 9 32.71 -1.37 7.70
N ALA A 10 32.02 -1.59 6.58
CA ALA A 10 32.60 -2.17 5.38
C ALA A 10 33.72 -1.31 4.79
N ALA A 11 33.55 0.02 4.77
CA ALA A 11 34.57 0.96 4.32
C ALA A 11 35.83 0.89 5.20
N GLY A 12 35.66 0.88 6.53
CA GLY A 12 36.80 0.74 7.45
C GLY A 12 37.56 -0.58 7.31
N LYS A 13 36.88 -1.68 6.93
CA LYS A 13 37.55 -2.95 6.59
C LYS A 13 38.35 -2.83 5.30
N LEU A 14 37.79 -2.18 4.27
CA LEU A 14 38.47 -1.96 3.00
C LEU A 14 39.73 -1.09 3.15
N GLU A 15 39.68 -0.06 3.98
CA GLU A 15 40.84 0.77 4.30
C GLU A 15 41.97 -0.04 4.94
N LYS A 16 41.63 -0.93 5.88
CA LYS A 16 42.61 -1.83 6.50
C LYS A 16 43.22 -2.79 5.47
N MET A 17 42.40 -3.37 4.60
CA MET A 17 42.89 -4.23 3.50
C MET A 17 43.85 -3.47 2.58
N ARG A 18 43.53 -2.22 2.23
CA ARG A 18 44.40 -1.34 1.44
C ARG A 18 45.70 -1.03 2.17
N ALA A 19 45.65 -0.77 3.48
CA ALA A 19 46.85 -0.51 4.27
C ALA A 19 47.82 -1.69 4.29
N ILE A 20 47.31 -2.92 4.37
CA ILE A 20 48.12 -4.14 4.30
C ILE A 20 48.82 -4.25 2.94
N VAL A 21 48.06 -4.10 1.84
CA VAL A 21 48.61 -4.17 0.48
C VAL A 21 49.62 -3.05 0.23
N ASN A 22 49.28 -1.81 0.56
CA ASN A 22 50.17 -0.67 0.39
C ASN A 22 51.48 -0.81 1.18
N LYS A 23 51.45 -1.47 2.34
CA LYS A 23 52.66 -1.74 3.13
C LYS A 23 53.55 -2.76 2.42
N ALA A 24 52.98 -3.84 1.91
CA ALA A 24 53.73 -4.84 1.15
C ALA A 24 54.32 -4.23 -0.14
N ASP A 25 53.54 -3.45 -0.86
CA ASP A 25 53.98 -2.72 -2.07
C ASP A 25 55.10 -1.71 -1.75
N ALA A 26 55.00 -0.99 -0.63
CA ALA A 26 56.04 -0.05 -0.20
C ALA A 26 57.36 -0.74 0.21
N GLU A 27 57.28 -2.01 0.61
CA GLU A 27 58.42 -2.85 0.94
C GLU A 27 58.89 -3.70 -0.27
N ASP A 28 58.30 -3.51 -1.46
CA ASP A 28 58.58 -4.22 -2.72
C ASP A 28 58.61 -5.75 -2.54
N ARG A 29 57.64 -6.26 -1.78
CA ARG A 29 57.50 -7.69 -1.47
C ARG A 29 56.05 -8.13 -1.53
N ASP A 30 55.87 -9.43 -1.68
CA ASP A 30 54.56 -10.04 -1.47
C ASP A 30 54.14 -9.98 0.01
N LEU A 31 52.84 -10.21 0.23
CA LEU A 31 52.24 -10.33 1.57
C LEU A 31 52.89 -11.50 2.33
N THR A 32 53.21 -11.28 3.61
CA THR A 32 53.60 -12.40 4.47
C THR A 32 52.39 -13.28 4.77
N ASP A 33 52.63 -14.51 5.25
CA ASP A 33 51.55 -15.43 5.63
C ASP A 33 50.60 -14.81 6.68
N GLU A 34 51.12 -14.02 7.62
CA GLU A 34 50.31 -13.33 8.62
C GLU A 34 49.48 -12.19 8.00
N GLU A 35 50.07 -11.41 7.10
CA GLU A 35 49.39 -10.32 6.40
C GLU A 35 48.31 -10.87 5.45
N GLN A 36 48.58 -11.99 4.78
CA GLN A 36 47.63 -12.72 3.96
C GLN A 36 46.45 -13.24 4.80
N ALA A 37 46.73 -13.88 5.95
CA ALA A 37 45.69 -14.36 6.86
C ALA A 37 44.80 -13.20 7.38
N GLN A 38 45.41 -12.05 7.71
CA GLN A 38 44.66 -10.86 8.11
C GLN A 38 43.80 -10.31 6.96
N TYR A 39 44.36 -10.25 5.75
CA TYR A 39 43.64 -9.81 4.56
C TYR A 39 42.42 -10.70 4.28
N ASP A 40 42.58 -12.02 4.33
CA ASP A 40 41.52 -12.98 4.08
C ASP A 40 40.44 -12.95 5.17
N GLY A 41 40.84 -12.74 6.44
CA GLY A 41 39.91 -12.49 7.54
C GLY A 41 39.05 -11.23 7.30
N LEU A 42 39.70 -10.10 6.98
CA LEU A 42 39.02 -8.84 6.66
C LEU A 42 38.09 -8.96 5.45
N LYS A 43 38.54 -9.70 4.42
CA LYS A 43 37.75 -9.98 3.21
C LYS A 43 36.49 -10.77 3.53
N SER A 44 36.61 -11.81 4.35
CA SER A 44 35.47 -12.64 4.79
C SER A 44 34.47 -11.84 5.62
N GLU A 45 34.97 -11.04 6.58
CA GLU A 45 34.12 -10.17 7.40
C GLU A 45 33.38 -9.13 6.56
N ARG A 46 34.08 -8.49 5.60
CA ARG A 46 33.46 -7.55 4.66
C ARG A 46 32.37 -8.23 3.83
N ALA A 47 32.63 -9.43 3.30
CA ALA A 47 31.63 -10.18 2.55
C ALA A 47 30.39 -10.53 3.40
N SER A 48 30.57 -10.81 4.69
CA SER A 48 29.47 -11.02 5.63
C SER A 48 28.64 -9.75 5.84
N ILE A 49 29.30 -8.60 5.99
CA ILE A 49 28.62 -7.30 6.10
C ILE A 49 27.87 -6.96 4.82
N ASP A 50 28.47 -7.15 3.64
CA ASP A 50 27.84 -6.89 2.35
C ASP A 50 26.54 -7.71 2.20
N LYS A 51 26.56 -9.02 2.56
CA LYS A 51 25.35 -9.86 2.57
C LYS A 51 24.27 -9.36 3.53
N ARG A 52 24.63 -8.71 4.63
CA ARG A 52 23.66 -8.14 5.58
C ARG A 52 23.08 -6.84 5.04
N ILE A 53 23.90 -6.02 4.37
CA ILE A 53 23.46 -4.80 3.68
C ILE A 53 22.44 -5.18 2.60
N THR A 54 22.76 -6.13 1.71
CA THR A 54 21.83 -6.54 0.64
C THR A 54 20.48 -6.98 1.20
N ARG A 55 20.47 -7.84 2.23
CA ARG A 55 19.22 -8.28 2.88
C ARG A 55 18.44 -7.12 3.50
N ALA A 56 19.13 -6.16 4.12
CA ALA A 56 18.46 -5.01 4.72
C ALA A 56 17.89 -4.06 3.65
N GLU A 57 18.63 -3.83 2.55
CA GLU A 57 18.17 -3.00 1.43
C GLU A 57 17.00 -3.64 0.67
N GLU A 58 16.98 -4.97 0.55
CA GLU A 58 15.84 -5.72 0.00
C GLU A 58 14.59 -5.54 0.87
N LEU A 59 14.72 -5.71 2.18
CA LEU A 59 13.61 -5.51 3.12
C LEU A 59 13.09 -4.06 3.09
N GLU A 60 13.97 -3.06 3.15
CA GLU A 60 13.53 -1.65 3.06
C GLU A 60 12.83 -1.36 1.73
N ARG A 61 13.25 -1.98 0.64
CA ARG A 61 12.60 -1.84 -0.67
C ARG A 61 11.22 -2.48 -0.69
N GLU A 62 11.09 -3.69 -0.15
CA GLU A 62 9.80 -4.39 -0.05
C GLU A 62 8.83 -3.64 0.87
N GLU A 63 9.29 -3.16 2.02
CA GLU A 63 8.51 -2.33 2.93
C GLU A 63 8.06 -1.02 2.28
N SER A 64 8.95 -0.36 1.51
CA SER A 64 8.58 0.86 0.77
C SER A 64 7.54 0.56 -0.31
N ALA A 65 7.68 -0.54 -1.05
CA ALA A 65 6.73 -0.95 -2.08
C ALA A 65 5.35 -1.33 -1.49
N LEU A 66 5.33 -1.92 -0.30
CA LEU A 66 4.09 -2.23 0.42
C LEU A 66 3.45 -0.97 1.03
N GLY A 67 4.26 -0.02 1.52
CA GLY A 67 3.79 1.28 1.99
C GLY A 67 3.24 2.17 0.87
N GLU A 68 3.72 1.97 -0.37
CA GLU A 68 3.22 2.60 -1.59
C GLU A 68 1.96 1.95 -2.16
N LEU A 69 1.41 0.89 -1.54
CA LEU A 69 0.04 0.46 -1.84
C LEU A 69 -0.92 1.53 -1.32
N GLU A 70 -1.07 2.60 -2.11
CA GLU A 70 -2.12 3.58 -1.93
C GLU A 70 -3.44 2.81 -1.83
N ASP A 71 -4.09 2.92 -0.67
CA ASP A 71 -5.50 2.58 -0.47
C ASP A 71 -6.34 3.60 -1.25
N GLN A 72 -6.12 3.70 -2.57
CA GLN A 72 -7.01 4.41 -3.45
C GLN A 72 -8.29 3.58 -3.46
N PRO A 73 -9.41 4.11 -2.97
CA PRO A 73 -10.68 3.45 -3.12
C PRO A 73 -10.89 3.28 -4.62
N HIS A 74 -10.81 2.05 -5.10
CA HIS A 74 -11.03 1.72 -6.51
C HIS A 74 -12.53 1.82 -6.77
N LYS A 75 -13.08 3.04 -6.71
CA LYS A 75 -14.44 3.32 -7.10
C LYS A 75 -14.43 3.24 -8.62
N PRO A 76 -15.05 2.21 -9.25
CA PRO A 76 -15.12 2.17 -10.70
C PRO A 76 -15.77 3.47 -11.15
N THR A 77 -15.00 4.32 -11.82
CA THR A 77 -15.52 5.44 -12.58
C THR A 77 -16.33 4.80 -13.70
N PRO A 78 -17.66 4.95 -13.75
CA PRO A 78 -18.40 4.46 -14.89
C PRO A 78 -17.82 5.15 -16.12
N SER A 79 -17.31 4.36 -17.07
CA SER A 79 -16.90 4.86 -18.37
C SER A 79 -18.13 5.48 -19.01
N ASN A 80 -18.16 6.81 -19.09
CA ASN A 80 -19.10 7.53 -19.93
C ASN A 80 -18.70 7.25 -21.39
N GLY A 81 -18.99 6.04 -21.88
CA GLY A 81 -18.37 5.59 -23.12
C GLY A 81 -18.99 4.40 -23.83
N ASP A 82 -19.82 3.58 -23.17
CA ASP A 82 -20.59 2.57 -23.88
C ASP A 82 -22.05 2.61 -23.44
N THR A 83 -22.88 3.14 -24.34
CA THR A 83 -24.30 2.80 -24.44
C THR A 83 -24.41 1.31 -24.77
N ASN A 84 -24.03 0.44 -23.83
CA ASN A 84 -24.52 -0.93 -23.84
C ASN A 84 -26.02 -0.83 -23.54
N GLU A 85 -26.82 -0.66 -24.59
CA GLU A 85 -28.28 -0.68 -24.56
C GLU A 85 -28.74 -2.08 -24.17
N THR A 86 -28.56 -2.42 -22.89
CA THR A 86 -29.34 -3.49 -22.30
C THR A 86 -30.79 -3.00 -22.21
N PRO A 87 -31.80 -3.88 -22.35
CA PRO A 87 -33.20 -3.48 -22.24
C PRO A 87 -33.51 -2.67 -20.97
N THR A 88 -32.76 -2.94 -19.88
CA THR A 88 -32.87 -2.28 -18.58
C THR A 88 -32.06 -0.99 -18.42
N ASN A 89 -31.07 -0.71 -19.29
CA ASN A 89 -30.31 0.54 -19.29
C ASN A 89 -30.68 1.47 -20.47
N SER A 90 -31.69 1.09 -21.25
CA SER A 90 -32.22 1.94 -22.31
C SER A 90 -32.86 3.20 -21.72
N LYS A 91 -32.67 4.35 -22.38
CA LYS A 91 -33.27 5.62 -21.97
C LYS A 91 -34.79 5.51 -21.82
N VAL A 92 -35.44 4.76 -22.70
CA VAL A 92 -36.89 4.53 -22.70
C VAL A 92 -37.32 3.78 -21.43
N TYR A 93 -36.60 2.72 -21.05
CA TYR A 93 -36.89 1.96 -19.83
C TYR A 93 -36.69 2.81 -18.57
N ILE A 94 -35.57 3.54 -18.49
CA ILE A 94 -35.25 4.41 -17.35
C ILE A 94 -36.31 5.50 -17.20
N ASP A 95 -36.70 6.15 -18.29
CA ASP A 95 -37.74 7.19 -18.28
C ASP A 95 -39.11 6.64 -17.88
N ALA A 96 -39.48 5.45 -18.37
CA ALA A 96 -40.72 4.78 -18.00
C ALA A 96 -40.74 4.37 -16.53
N PHE A 97 -39.64 3.77 -16.05
CA PHE A 97 -39.47 3.38 -14.65
C PHE A 97 -39.52 4.59 -13.71
N ALA A 98 -38.81 5.67 -14.04
CA ALA A 98 -38.83 6.91 -13.28
C ALA A 98 -40.24 7.50 -13.19
N LYS A 99 -41.02 7.47 -14.27
CA LYS A 99 -42.43 7.89 -14.28
C LYS A 99 -43.29 7.04 -13.36
N VAL A 100 -43.16 5.71 -13.39
CA VAL A 100 -43.92 4.79 -12.52
C VAL A 100 -43.59 5.03 -11.05
N VAL A 101 -42.30 5.11 -10.72
CA VAL A 101 -41.84 5.37 -9.35
C VAL A 101 -42.33 6.73 -8.85
N LYS A 102 -42.21 7.79 -9.66
CA LYS A 102 -42.67 9.14 -9.31
C LYS A 102 -44.19 9.20 -9.16
N ALA A 103 -44.94 8.57 -10.05
CA ALA A 103 -46.40 8.52 -9.99
C ALA A 103 -46.87 7.78 -8.73
N ARG A 104 -46.27 6.62 -8.43
CA ARG A 104 -46.56 5.89 -7.19
C ARG A 104 -46.18 6.69 -5.95
N ARG A 105 -45.03 7.37 -5.95
CA ARG A 105 -44.64 8.26 -4.84
C ARG A 105 -45.69 9.33 -4.60
N ASN A 106 -46.25 9.93 -5.65
CA ASN A 106 -47.28 10.96 -5.55
C ASN A 106 -48.66 10.41 -5.13
N GLN A 107 -48.90 9.10 -5.26
CA GLN A 107 -50.11 8.40 -4.79
C GLN A 107 -50.02 7.95 -3.33
N VAL A 108 -48.81 7.96 -2.76
CA VAL A 108 -48.57 7.66 -1.34
C VAL A 108 -48.88 8.91 -0.51
N SER A 109 -49.51 8.73 0.66
CA SER A 109 -49.86 9.84 1.56
C SER A 109 -48.62 10.64 1.99
N GLY A 110 -48.78 11.95 2.26
CA GLY A 110 -47.67 12.83 2.64
C GLY A 110 -46.84 12.33 3.82
N ASP A 111 -47.46 11.62 4.76
CA ASP A 111 -46.79 11.00 5.92
C ASP A 111 -45.87 9.85 5.49
N ALA A 112 -46.35 8.98 4.60
CA ALA A 112 -45.55 7.87 4.07
C ALA A 112 -44.46 8.36 3.09
N GLN A 113 -44.70 9.46 2.37
CA GLN A 113 -43.65 10.14 1.59
C GLN A 113 -42.57 10.72 2.50
N SER A 114 -42.93 11.28 3.66
CA SER A 114 -41.98 11.82 4.64
C SER A 114 -41.17 10.73 5.33
N ALA A 115 -41.78 9.57 5.61
CA ALA A 115 -41.08 8.39 6.11
C ALA A 115 -40.05 7.82 5.10
N LEU A 116 -40.31 7.96 3.79
CA LEU A 116 -39.39 7.56 2.73
C LEU A 116 -38.25 8.57 2.48
N LYS A 117 -38.40 9.81 2.94
CA LYS A 117 -37.32 10.80 2.95
C LYS A 117 -36.40 10.52 4.15
N ILE A 118 -35.60 9.47 4.05
CA ILE A 118 -34.56 9.20 5.03
C ILE A 118 -33.46 10.23 4.79
N GLY A 119 -33.43 11.27 5.63
CA GLY A 119 -32.41 12.29 5.54
C GLY A 119 -32.67 13.50 6.44
N THR A 120 -32.40 13.35 7.74
CA THR A 120 -31.60 14.34 8.47
C THR A 120 -30.84 13.70 9.63
N THR A 121 -29.51 13.84 9.52
CA THR A 121 -28.42 13.79 10.51
C THR A 121 -28.06 12.53 11.30
N ASP A 122 -28.98 11.65 11.73
CA ASP A 122 -28.59 10.61 12.71
C ASP A 122 -28.71 9.14 12.26
N GLY A 123 -28.85 8.86 10.96
CA GLY A 123 -28.77 7.48 10.44
C GLY A 123 -29.82 6.50 10.98
N HIS A 124 -30.90 7.00 11.59
CA HIS A 124 -31.98 6.17 12.14
C HIS A 124 -33.16 6.05 11.17
N PHE A 125 -33.75 4.85 11.09
CA PHE A 125 -35.02 4.64 10.40
C PHE A 125 -36.17 5.21 11.23
N ALA A 126 -36.93 6.15 10.67
CA ALA A 126 -38.18 6.60 11.26
C ALA A 126 -39.22 5.47 11.15
N VAL A 127 -39.33 4.65 12.20
CA VAL A 127 -40.36 3.60 12.29
C VAL A 127 -41.70 4.24 12.62
N PRO A 128 -42.74 4.08 11.78
CA PRO A 128 -44.08 4.60 12.08
C PRO A 128 -44.64 4.03 13.39
N GLU A 129 -45.34 4.86 14.17
CA GLU A 129 -45.92 4.53 15.49
C GLU A 129 -46.74 3.23 15.51
N THR A 130 -47.41 2.91 14.41
CA THR A 130 -48.18 1.67 14.25
C THR A 130 -47.35 0.40 14.44
N TYR A 131 -46.05 0.45 14.16
CA TYR A 131 -45.12 -0.67 14.32
C TYR A 131 -44.38 -0.66 15.67
N ARG A 132 -44.55 0.38 16.49
CA ARG A 132 -43.97 0.44 17.85
C ARG A 132 -44.81 -0.29 18.91
N LYS A 133 -46.12 -0.41 18.70
CA LYS A 133 -47.09 -0.90 19.71
C LYS A 133 -47.13 -2.42 19.93
N ASN A 134 -46.35 -3.22 19.17
CA ASN A 134 -46.31 -4.68 19.32
C ASN A 134 -44.99 -5.20 19.92
N ARG A 135 -44.31 -4.42 20.76
CA ARG A 135 -43.29 -4.97 21.65
C ARG A 135 -43.90 -5.22 23.01
N CYS A 136 -44.12 -6.51 23.32
CA CYS A 136 -44.33 -7.01 24.67
C CYS A 136 -43.20 -6.59 25.62
#